data_AF-A0A392S5L2-F1
#
_entry.id   AF-A0A392S5L2-F1
#
_cell.length_a   1.000
_cell.length_b   1.000
_cell.length_c   1.000
_cell.angle_alpha   90.00
_cell.angle_beta   90.00
_cell.angle_gamma   90.00
#
_symmetry.space_group_name_H-M   'P 1'
#
loop_
_entity.id
_entity.type
_entity.pdbx_description
1 polymer ?
#
loop_
_entity_poly.entity_id
_entity_poly.type
_entity_poly.pdbx_seq_one_letter_code
_entity_poly.pdbx_strand_id
1 'polypeptide(L)' 'MGCTEENKTTLGVYVLREEANNWWRNAKLRMGADGVAILWEVFKREFLRKYFPADVKNKKVVEFMELKQGNMSVA' A
#
# COMPACT_ATOMS: atom_id res chain seq x y z
N MET A 1 -24.45 -6.53 -2.23
CA MET A 1 -23.97 -5.89 -0.99
C MET A 1 -22.46 -5.74 -1.13
N GLY A 2 -21.97 -4.51 -1.32
CA GLY A 2 -20.56 -4.24 -1.65
C GLY A 2 -19.74 -3.77 -0.45
N CYS A 3 -18.42 -3.90 -0.53
CA CYS A 3 -17.50 -3.34 0.46
C CYS A 3 -17.43 -1.81 0.30
N THR A 4 -17.81 -1.04 1.32
CA THR A 4 -17.69 0.43 1.31
C THR A 4 -16.23 0.86 1.34
N GLU A 5 -15.93 2.12 1.00
CA GLU A 5 -14.57 2.64 1.05
C GLU A 5 -13.99 2.61 2.48
N GLU A 6 -14.81 2.82 3.52
CA GLU A 6 -14.34 2.66 4.91
C GLU A 6 -14.03 1.21 5.25
N ASN A 7 -14.86 0.27 4.77
CA ASN A 7 -14.62 -1.16 4.97
C ASN A 7 -13.31 -1.61 4.29
N LYS A 8 -13.01 -1.10 3.08
CA LYS A 8 -11.74 -1.37 2.39
C LYS A 8 -10.54 -0.89 3.20
N THR A 9 -10.59 0.34 3.72
CA THR A 9 -9.52 0.87 4.58
C THR A 9 -9.36 0.02 5.84
N THR A 10 -10.46 -0.31 6.50
CA THR A 10 -10.44 -1.11 7.74
C THR A 10 -9.77 -2.46 7.51
N LEU A 11 -10.15 -3.17 6.44
CA LEU A 11 -9.56 -4.46 6.07
C LEU A 11 -8.08 -4.32 5.65
N GLY A 12 -7.73 -3.29 4.86
CA GLY A 12 -6.35 -3.04 4.46
C GLY A 12 -5.42 -2.72 5.63
N VAL A 13 -5.93 -2.02 6.64
CA VAL A 13 -5.18 -1.73 7.88
C VAL A 13 -5.04 -2.98 8.75
N TYR A 14 -6.08 -3.81 8.83
CA TYR A 14 -6.09 -5.04 9.63
C TYR A 14 -4.96 -6.02 9.25
N VAL A 15 -4.58 -6.06 7.98
CA VAL A 15 -3.51 -6.95 7.49
C VAL A 15 -2.10 -6.40 7.67
N LEU A 16 -1.94 -5.15 8.12
CA LEU A 16 -0.62 -4.57 8.37
C LEU A 16 0.04 -5.24 9.57
N ARG A 17 1.33 -5.57 9.43
CA ARG A 17 2.13 -6.21 10.47
C ARG A 17 3.26 -5.31 10.92
N GLU A 18 3.66 -5.46 12.18
CA GLU A 18 4.89 -4.90 12.75
C GLU A 18 5.11 -3.41 12.40
N GLU A 19 6.20 -3.09 11.67
CA GLU A 19 6.57 -1.71 11.31
C GLU A 19 5.45 -1.00 10.53
N ALA A 20 4.73 -1.70 9.66
CA ALA A 20 3.67 -1.10 8.86
C ALA A 20 2.46 -0.71 9.71
N ASN A 21 2.11 -1.52 10.71
CA ASN A 21 1.05 -1.17 11.64
C ASN A 21 1.44 0.03 12.52
N ASN A 22 2.68 0.04 13.04
CA ASN A 22 3.20 1.15 13.84
C ASN A 22 3.30 2.45 13.03
N TRP A 23 3.78 2.38 11.79
CA TRP A 23 3.81 3.51 10.88
C TRP A 23 2.40 4.06 10.63
N TRP A 24 1.42 3.20 10.34
CA TRP A 24 0.07 3.65 10.03
C TRP A 24 -0.60 4.36 11.21
N ARG A 25 -0.44 3.83 12.44
CA ARG A 25 -0.90 4.51 13.67
C ARG A 25 -0.36 5.94 13.76
N ASN A 26 0.94 6.11 13.53
CA ASN A 26 1.58 7.43 13.55
C ASN A 26 1.15 8.32 12.38
N ALA A 27 0.92 7.76 11.20
CA ALA A 27 0.41 8.50 10.04
C ALA A 27 -0.99 9.06 10.31
N LYS A 28 -1.90 8.28 10.90
CA LYS A 28 -3.24 8.73 11.29
C LYS A 28 -3.20 9.91 12.26
N LEU A 29 -2.34 9.83 13.28
CA LEU A 29 -2.15 10.92 14.24
C LEU A 29 -1.67 12.20 13.57
N ARG A 30 -0.67 12.12 12.67
CA ARG A 30 -0.17 13.28 11.92
C ARG A 30 -1.21 13.90 10.99
N MET A 31 -2.13 13.10 10.46
CA MET A 31 -3.22 13.58 9.61
C MET A 31 -4.38 14.21 10.41
N GLY A 32 -4.35 14.17 11.75
CA GLY A 32 -5.47 14.60 12.59
C GLY A 32 -6.73 13.74 12.40
N ALA A 33 -6.57 12.52 11.89
CA ALA A 33 -7.67 11.61 11.55
C ALA A 33 -7.92 10.57 12.65
N ASP A 34 -7.52 10.85 13.89
CA ASP A 34 -7.77 9.95 15.01
C ASP A 34 -9.28 9.94 15.32
N GLY A 35 -9.90 8.76 15.25
CA GLY A 35 -11.36 8.61 15.36
C GLY A 35 -12.18 8.99 14.12
N VAL A 36 -11.55 9.42 13.01
CA VAL A 36 -12.25 9.73 11.75
C VAL A 36 -12.08 8.59 10.74
N ALA A 37 -13.15 8.27 10.02
CA ALA A 37 -13.08 7.30 8.93
C ALA A 37 -12.17 7.81 7.80
N ILE A 38 -11.15 7.02 7.47
CA ILE A 38 -10.22 7.34 6.39
C ILE A 38 -10.68 6.62 5.13
N LEU A 39 -10.90 7.38 4.05
CA LEU A 39 -11.21 6.83 2.73
C LEU A 39 -10.05 6.00 2.18
N TRP A 40 -10.38 4.95 1.45
CA TRP A 40 -9.42 4.00 0.88
C TRP A 40 -8.32 4.68 0.04
N GLU A 41 -8.68 5.69 -0.75
CA GLU A 41 -7.73 6.42 -1.59
C GLU A 41 -6.68 7.19 -0.77
N VAL A 42 -7.04 7.69 0.42
CA VAL A 42 -6.10 8.35 1.33
C VAL A 42 -5.11 7.34 1.89
N PHE A 43 -5.60 6.18 2.35
CA PHE A 43 -4.76 5.09 2.82
C PHE A 43 -3.78 4.63 1.74
N LYS A 44 -4.27 4.33 0.53
CA LYS A 44 -3.42 3.88 -0.59
C LYS A 44 -2.33 4.90 -0.92
N ARG A 45 -2.68 6.20 -0.99
CA ARG A 45 -1.71 7.25 -1.29
C ARG A 45 -0.59 7.29 -0.26
N GLU A 46 -0.93 7.30 1.03
CA GLU A 46 0.08 7.32 2.09
C GLU A 46 0.92 6.04 2.12
N PHE A 47 0.28 4.89 1.93
CA PHE A 47 0.95 3.60 1.89
C PHE A 47 1.95 3.51 0.75
N LEU A 48 1.53 3.83 -0.47
CA LEU A 48 2.41 3.82 -1.65
C LEU A 48 3.53 4.84 -1.54
N ARG A 49 3.25 6.03 -0.98
CA ARG A 49 4.30 7.04 -0.76
C ARG A 49 5.40 6.54 0.19
N LYS A 50 5.05 5.75 1.21
CA LYS A 50 6.00 5.20 2.19
C LYS A 50 6.73 3.95 1.69
N TYR A 51 6.02 2.99 1.10
CA TYR A 51 6.55 1.66 0.80
C TYR A 51 6.86 1.43 -0.67
N PHE A 52 6.30 2.26 -1.56
CA PHE A 52 6.52 2.16 -3.00
C PHE A 52 6.85 3.54 -3.61
N PRO A 53 7.91 4.21 -3.11
CA PRO A 53 8.34 5.49 -3.64
C PRO A 53 8.79 5.40 -5.11
N ALA A 54 8.95 6.56 -5.75
CA ALA A 54 9.22 6.65 -7.19
C ALA A 54 10.49 5.89 -7.62
N ASP A 55 11.54 5.89 -6.80
CA ASP A 55 12.78 5.17 -7.07
C ASP A 55 12.58 3.64 -7.04
N VAL A 56 11.84 3.13 -6.05
CA VAL A 56 11.48 1.70 -5.96
C VAL A 56 10.60 1.31 -7.14
N LYS A 57 9.63 2.15 -7.49
CA LYS A 57 8.79 1.95 -8.68
C LYS A 57 9.61 1.92 -9.96
N ASN A 58 10.53 2.87 -10.14
CA ASN A 58 11.40 2.94 -11.32
C ASN A 58 12.31 1.71 -11.42
N LYS A 59 12.87 1.24 -10.30
CA LYS A 59 13.63 -0.02 -10.26
C LYS A 59 12.79 -1.21 -10.74
N LYS A 60 11.54 -1.33 -10.28
CA LYS A 60 10.62 -2.37 -10.75
C LYS A 60 10.27 -2.26 -12.23
N VAL A 61 10.16 -1.04 -12.77
CA VAL A 61 9.97 -0.84 -14.21
C VAL A 61 11.19 -1.34 -15.00
N VAL A 62 12.41 -1.03 -14.56
CA VAL A 62 13.64 -1.52 -15.21
C VAL A 62 13.73 -3.05 -15.13
N GLU A 63 13.53 -3.63 -13.95
CA GLU A 63 13.49 -5.09 -13.77
C GLU A 63 12.48 -5.76 -14.72
N PHE A 64 11.30 -5.14 -14.90
CA PHE A 64 10.29 -5.65 -15.82
C PHE A 64 10.69 -5.51 -17.29
N MET A 65 11.32 -4.40 -17.69
CA MET A 65 11.81 -4.19 -19.06
C MET A 65 12.91 -5.18 -19.44
N GLU A 66 13.76 -5.56 -18.48
CA GLU A 66 14.85 -6.51 -18.67
C GLU A 66 14.42 -7.97 -18.49
N LEU A 67 13.16 -8.20 -18.11
CA LEU A 67 12.63 -9.54 -17.88
C LEU A 67 12.65 -10.36 -19.16
N LYS A 68 13.41 -11.46 -19.13
CA LYS A 68 13.47 -12.46 -20.21
C LYS A 68 13.01 -13.80 -19.65
N GLN A 69 12.10 -14.47 -20.36
CA GLN A 69 11.60 -15.79 -19.95
C GLN A 69 12.73 -16.82 -19.80
N GLY A 70 13.74 -16.80 -20.69
CA GLY A 70 14.81 -17.79 -20.69
C GLY A 70 14.24 -19.22 -20.75
N ASN A 71 14.72 -20.09 -19.86
CA ASN A 71 14.22 -21.47 -19.72
C ASN A 71 13.11 -21.62 -18.67
N MET A 72 12.52 -20.50 -18.19
CA MET A 72 11.44 -20.55 -17.21
C MET A 72 10.15 -21.05 -17.88
N SER A 73 9.47 -21.99 -17.23
CA SER A 73 8.16 -22.47 -17.69
C SER A 73 7.10 -21.40 -17.44
N VAL A 74 6.25 -21.18 -18.43
CA VAL A 74 5.00 -20.44 -18.27
C VAL A 74 3.90 -21.49 -18.30
N ALA A 75 3.35 -21.83 -17.13
CA ALA A 75 2.31 -22.83 -16.96
C ALA A 75 1.12 -22.22 -16.23
#